data_AF-A0A9D6Z3G5-F1
#
_entry.id   AF-A0A9D6Z3G5-F1
#
_cell.length_a   1.000
_cell.length_b   1.000
_cell.length_c   1.000
_cell.angle_alpha   90.00
_cell.angle_beta   90.00
_cell.angle_gamma   90.00
#
_symmetry.space_group_name_H-M   'P 1'
#
loop_
_entity.id
_entity.type
_entity.pdbx_description
1 polymer ?
#
loop_
_entity_poly.entity_id
_entity_poly.type
_entity_poly.pdbx_seq_one_letter_code
_entity_poly.pdbx_strand_id
1 'polypeptide(L)'
;MKEKQSRTEVGDAQVALYHNVFRRDDFEKTAYILFNLVKEAQRLHPGKKRILFLDIEGHRNEQGGYDPDMLELQQEFLVGFLLNFLTEVHSPLASVRNSGMQEDAVPEALTVRDRQ
;
A
#
# COMPACT_ATOMS: atom_id res chain seq x y z
N MET A 1 13.72 0.70 20.53
CA MET A 1 12.53 -0.09 20.16
C MET A 1 12.65 -0.42 18.67
N LYS A 2 12.42 -1.68 18.25
CA LYS A 2 12.30 -1.97 16.82
C LYS A 2 10.89 -1.55 16.42
N GLU A 3 10.76 -0.49 15.63
CA GLU A 3 9.47 -0.15 15.04
C GLU A 3 9.02 -1.31 14.13
N LYS A 4 7.75 -1.72 14.25
CA LYS A 4 7.19 -2.75 13.40
C LYS A 4 6.99 -2.16 12.02
N GLN A 5 7.61 -2.76 11.01
CA GLN A 5 7.53 -2.33 9.62
C GLN A 5 6.09 -2.35 9.07
N SER A 6 5.22 -3.20 9.60
CA SER A 6 3.80 -3.24 9.25
C SER A 6 2.95 -3.49 10.48
N ARG A 7 1.76 -2.91 10.50
CA ARG A 7 0.73 -3.19 11.51
C ARG A 7 -0.66 -3.01 10.92
N THR A 8 -1.61 -3.68 11.57
CA THR A 8 -3.03 -3.57 11.25
C THR A 8 -3.78 -3.21 12.53
N GLU A 9 -4.65 -2.21 12.45
CA GLU A 9 -5.50 -1.79 13.56
C GLU A 9 -6.96 -1.93 13.14
N VAL A 10 -7.75 -2.63 13.94
CA VAL A 10 -9.13 -2.99 13.63
C VAL A 10 -10.07 -2.13 14.46
N GLY A 11 -10.85 -1.29 13.79
CA GLY A 11 -11.97 -0.58 14.39
C GLY A 11 -13.30 -1.28 14.11
N ASP A 12 -14.38 -0.67 14.59
CA ASP A 12 -15.73 -1.22 14.42
C ASP A 12 -16.14 -1.30 12.94
N ALA A 13 -15.94 -0.22 12.17
CA ALA A 13 -16.35 -0.12 10.77
C ALA A 13 -15.21 -0.25 9.74
N GLN A 14 -13.96 -0.18 10.17
CA GLN A 14 -12.81 -0.10 9.26
C GLN A 14 -11.57 -0.80 9.81
N VAL A 15 -10.65 -1.11 8.90
CA VAL A 15 -9.33 -1.65 9.19
C VAL A 15 -8.29 -0.66 8.66
N ALA A 16 -7.44 -0.16 9.55
CA ALA A 16 -6.29 0.67 9.19
C ALA A 16 -5.07 -0.22 8.98
N LEU A 17 -4.42 -0.07 7.82
CA LEU A 17 -3.23 -0.79 7.40
C LEU A 17 -2.08 0.20 7.40
N TYR A 18 -0.99 -0.13 8.09
CA TYR A 18 0.20 0.72 8.14
C TYR A 18 1.39 -0.05 7.62
N HIS A 19 2.20 0.61 6.79
CA HIS A 19 3.47 0.08 6.32
C HIS A 19 4.51 1.20 6.23
N ASN A 20 5.73 0.92 6.71
CA ASN A 20 6.88 1.81 6.54
C ASN A 20 7.88 1.14 5.60
N VAL A 21 8.22 1.82 4.51
CA VAL A 21 9.22 1.36 3.53
C VAL A 21 10.58 1.88 3.96
N PHE A 22 11.52 0.97 4.21
CA PHE A 22 12.88 1.35 4.56
C PHE A 22 13.78 1.31 3.33
N ARG A 23 14.89 2.05 3.34
CA ARG A 23 15.92 2.09 2.28
C ARG A 23 16.40 0.76 1.68
N ARG A 24 16.19 -0.35 2.39
CA ARG A 24 16.61 -1.71 1.97
C ARG A 24 15.52 -2.47 1.22
N ASP A 25 14.32 -1.90 1.15
CA ASP A 25 13.18 -2.47 0.48
C ASP A 25 13.14 -1.92 -0.95
N ASP A 26 12.70 -2.73 -1.88
CA ASP A 26 12.52 -2.35 -3.28
C ASP A 26 11.03 -2.26 -3.61
N PHE A 27 10.72 -1.88 -4.86
CA PHE A 27 9.35 -1.85 -5.35
C PHE A 27 8.62 -3.18 -5.14
N GLU A 28 9.19 -4.29 -5.65
CA GLU A 28 8.51 -5.57 -5.74
C GLU A 28 8.17 -6.13 -4.35
N LYS A 29 9.15 -6.12 -3.44
CA LYS A 29 8.95 -6.56 -2.06
C LYS A 29 7.87 -5.73 -1.38
N THR A 30 7.90 -4.41 -1.56
CA THR A 30 6.92 -3.52 -0.95
C THR A 30 5.52 -3.77 -1.53
N ALA A 31 5.40 -3.90 -2.85
CA ALA A 31 4.14 -4.21 -3.52
C ALA A 31 3.50 -5.51 -3.00
N TYR A 32 4.29 -6.58 -2.83
CA TYR A 32 3.80 -7.83 -2.23
C TYR A 32 3.35 -7.67 -0.77
N ILE A 33 4.10 -6.92 0.05
CA ILE A 33 3.72 -6.70 1.45
C ILE A 33 2.37 -5.96 1.52
N LEU A 34 2.23 -4.89 0.75
CA LEU A 34 1.00 -4.09 0.73
C LEU A 34 -0.20 -4.89 0.22
N PHE A 35 -0.01 -5.67 -0.85
CA PHE A 35 -1.04 -6.57 -1.36
C PHE A 35 -1.46 -7.61 -0.32
N ASN A 36 -0.50 -8.22 0.38
CA ASN A 36 -0.78 -9.19 1.43
C ASN A 36 -1.50 -8.56 2.63
N LEU A 37 -1.19 -7.32 3.00
CA LEU A 37 -1.92 -6.61 4.05
C LEU A 37 -3.40 -6.42 3.67
N VAL A 38 -3.69 -6.05 2.43
CA VAL A 38 -5.06 -5.90 1.92
C VAL A 38 -5.78 -7.25 1.88
N LYS A 39 -5.13 -8.28 1.33
CA LYS A 39 -5.68 -9.64 1.27
C LYS A 39 -6.01 -10.18 2.65
N GLU A 40 -5.10 -10.02 3.60
CA GLU A 40 -5.28 -10.51 4.97
C GLU A 40 -6.38 -9.72 5.71
N ALA A 41 -6.45 -8.41 5.50
CA ALA A 41 -7.53 -7.59 6.05
C ALA A 41 -8.90 -8.02 5.53
N GLN A 42 -9.03 -8.31 4.24
CA GLN A 42 -10.27 -8.83 3.66
C GLN A 42 -10.61 -10.23 4.20
N ARG A 43 -9.61 -11.10 4.36
CA ARG A 43 -9.80 -12.46 4.89
C ARG A 43 -10.28 -12.46 6.35
N LEU A 44 -9.68 -11.61 7.19
CA LEU A 44 -9.97 -11.53 8.63
C LEU A 44 -11.20 -10.67 8.94
N HIS A 45 -11.45 -9.65 8.12
CA HIS A 45 -12.53 -8.68 8.31
C HIS A 45 -13.28 -8.39 7.00
N PRO A 46 -14.04 -9.37 6.48
CA PRO A 46 -14.70 -9.25 5.19
C PRO A 46 -15.57 -8.00 5.08
N GLY A 47 -15.38 -7.24 4.00
CA GLY A 47 -16.18 -6.06 3.66
C GLY A 47 -15.97 -4.83 4.56
N LYS A 48 -15.12 -4.91 5.59
CA LYS A 48 -14.73 -3.71 6.34
C LYS A 48 -13.93 -2.78 5.43
N LYS A 49 -14.16 -1.47 5.57
CA LYS A 49 -13.42 -0.46 4.84
C LYS A 49 -11.93 -0.58 5.14
N ARG A 50 -11.09 -0.63 4.11
CA ARG A 50 -9.63 -0.69 4.25
C ARG A 50 -9.01 0.67 3.96
N ILE A 51 -8.23 1.19 4.90
CA ILE A 51 -7.50 2.46 4.74
C ILE A 51 -6.02 2.16 4.90
N LEU A 52 -5.22 2.50 3.89
CA LEU A 52 -3.77 2.28 3.91
C LEU A 52 -3.04 3.59 4.26
N PHE A 53 -2.08 3.49 5.16
CA PHE A 53 -1.12 4.53 5.51
C PHE A 53 0.29 4.01 5.19
N LEU A 54 0.95 4.65 4.24
CA LEU A 54 2.30 4.33 3.82
C LEU A 54 3.24 5.46 4.25
N ASP A 55 4.33 5.10 4.92
CA ASP A 55 5.48 5.97 5.14
C ASP A 55 6.67 5.43 4.34
N ILE A 56 7.55 6.32 3.88
CA ILE A 56 8.74 5.95 3.11
C ILE A 56 9.97 6.67 3.67
N GLU A 57 10.88 5.89 4.26
CA GLU A 57 12.14 6.36 4.81
C GLU A 57 13.29 6.23 3.80
N GLY A 58 13.80 7.37 3.34
CA GLY A 58 14.88 7.41 2.36
C GLY A 58 14.33 7.33 0.93
N HIS A 59 14.91 6.50 0.07
CA HIS A 59 14.52 6.42 -1.35
C HIS A 59 14.47 7.79 -2.03
N ARG A 60 15.52 8.59 -1.83
CA ARG A 60 15.62 9.93 -2.40
C ARG A 60 16.67 9.95 -3.50
N ASN A 61 16.35 10.58 -4.61
CA ASN A 61 17.29 10.90 -5.67
C ASN A 61 18.11 12.16 -5.32
N GLU A 62 19.11 12.50 -6.15
CA GLU A 62 20.00 13.66 -5.92
C GLU A 62 19.26 15.00 -5.90
N GLN A 63 18.07 15.08 -6.50
CA GLN A 63 17.22 16.28 -6.52
C GLN A 63 16.28 16.36 -5.31
N GLY A 64 16.35 15.40 -4.38
CA GLY A 64 15.52 15.32 -3.19
C GLY A 64 14.12 14.74 -3.41
N GLY A 65 13.77 14.36 -4.65
CA GLY A 65 12.54 13.62 -4.97
C GLY A 65 12.68 12.14 -4.64
N TYR A 66 11.59 11.38 -4.77
CA TYR A 66 11.66 9.92 -4.64
C TYR A 66 12.47 9.30 -5.80
N ASP A 67 13.15 8.19 -5.55
CA ASP A 67 13.71 7.37 -6.62
C ASP A 67 12.61 6.77 -7.51
N PRO A 68 12.94 6.25 -8.72
CA PRO A 68 11.94 5.75 -9.66
C PRO A 68 11.03 4.69 -9.05
N ASP A 69 11.58 3.74 -8.29
CA ASP A 69 10.84 2.66 -7.63
C ASP A 69 9.77 3.20 -6.68
N MET A 70 10.12 4.13 -5.78
CA MET A 70 9.15 4.67 -4.81
C MET A 70 8.19 5.67 -5.43
N LEU A 71 8.56 6.30 -6.54
CA LEU A 71 7.63 7.10 -7.34
C LEU A 71 6.59 6.20 -8.00
N GLU A 72 7.02 5.13 -8.66
CA GLU A 72 6.15 4.14 -9.31
C GLU A 72 5.24 3.44 -8.30
N LEU A 73 5.78 3.06 -7.14
CA LEU A 73 5.00 2.48 -6.05
C LEU A 73 3.82 3.40 -5.68
N GLN A 74 4.09 4.68 -5.44
CA GLN A 74 3.07 5.62 -4.99
C GLN A 74 2.07 6.02 -6.08
N GLN A 75 2.50 6.22 -7.32
CA GLN A 75 1.65 6.75 -8.39
C GLN A 75 0.95 5.67 -9.18
N GLU A 76 1.64 4.58 -9.50
CA GLU A 76 1.11 3.55 -10.37
C GLU A 76 0.54 2.38 -9.57
N PHE A 77 1.33 1.82 -8.65
CA PHE A 77 0.87 0.65 -7.90
C PHE A 77 -0.22 1.02 -6.88
N LEU A 78 0.01 2.01 -6.01
CA LEU A 78 -0.98 2.39 -4.99
C LEU A 78 -2.25 2.93 -5.63
N VAL A 79 -2.15 3.95 -6.48
CA VAL A 79 -3.32 4.65 -7.01
C VAL A 79 -3.92 3.93 -8.21
N GLY A 80 -3.11 3.37 -9.11
CA GLY A 80 -3.58 2.72 -10.33
C GLY A 80 -4.08 1.29 -10.13
N PHE A 81 -3.61 0.57 -9.10
CA PHE A 81 -3.96 -0.83 -8.87
C PHE A 81 -4.55 -1.08 -7.48
N LEU A 82 -3.80 -0.78 -6.41
CA LEU A 82 -4.15 -1.21 -5.05
C LEU A 82 -5.38 -0.46 -4.52
N LEU A 83 -5.59 0.79 -4.94
CA LEU A 83 -6.73 1.63 -4.54
C LEU A 83 -8.07 0.97 -4.87
N ASN A 84 -8.17 0.13 -5.91
CA ASN A 84 -9.41 -0.60 -6.22
C ASN A 84 -9.88 -1.46 -5.04
N PHE A 85 -8.96 -1.97 -4.23
CA PHE A 85 -9.25 -2.79 -3.06
C PHE A 85 -9.27 -2.01 -1.74
N LEU A 86 -9.04 -0.70 -1.80
CA LEU A 86 -8.99 0.19 -0.64
C LEU A 86 -10.15 1.19 -0.71
N THR A 87 -10.56 1.70 0.45
CA THR A 87 -11.40 2.89 0.52
C THR A 87 -10.56 4.16 0.36
N GLU A 88 -9.35 4.17 0.93
CA GLU A 88 -8.45 5.33 0.90
C GLU A 88 -7.00 4.87 1.09
N VAL A 89 -6.08 5.62 0.47
CA VAL A 89 -4.64 5.47 0.64
C VAL A 89 -4.02 6.82 0.99
N HIS A 90 -3.16 6.83 2.01
CA HIS A 90 -2.33 7.95 2.40
C HIS A 90 -0.88 7.57 2.16
N SER A 91 -0.19 8.35 1.35
CA SER A 91 1.23 8.20 1.05
C SER A 91 1.90 9.57 1.13
N PRO A 92 3.25 9.64 1.19
CA PRO A 92 3.95 10.92 1.25
C PRO A 92 3.65 11.87 0.08
N LEU A 93 3.37 11.35 -1.12
CA LEU A 93 3.04 12.17 -2.28
C LEU A 93 1.58 12.62 -2.32
N ALA A 94 0.64 11.79 -1.83
CA ALA A 94 -0.78 12.11 -1.90
C ALA A 94 -1.63 11.28 -0.92
N SER A 95 -2.79 11.84 -0.57
CA SER A 95 -3.91 11.10 0.01
C SER A 95 -5.01 10.99 -1.04
N VAL A 96 -5.43 9.77 -1.36
CA VAL A 96 -6.41 9.50 -2.42
C VAL A 96 -7.50 8.60 -1.89
N ARG A 97 -8.74 9.05 -2.04
CA ARG A 97 -9.94 8.24 -1.78
C ARG A 97 -10.35 7.52 -3.05
N ASN A 98 -10.74 6.26 -2.93
CA ASN A 98 -11.37 5.54 -4.03
C ASN A 98 -12.70 6.24 -4.39
N SER A 99 -12.84 6.63 -5.66
CA SER A 99 -14.05 7.31 -6.16
C SER A 99 -15.21 6.34 -6.36
N GLY A 100 -14.92 5.05 -6.50
CA GLY A 100 -15.89 3.96 -6.48
C GLY A 100 -16.05 3.32 -5.10
N MET A 101 -16.67 2.15 -5.08
CA MET A 101 -16.66 1.28 -3.89
C MET A 101 -15.38 0.45 -3.90
N GLN A 102 -14.81 0.16 -2.72
CA GLN A 102 -13.71 -0.80 -2.63
C GLN A 102 -14.20 -2.17 -3.14
N GLU A 103 -13.35 -2.87 -3.88
CA GLU A 103 -13.56 -4.24 -4.28
C GLU A 103 -13.14 -5.21 -3.18
N ASP A 104 -14.02 -6.18 -2.91
CA ASP A 104 -13.82 -7.21 -1.89
C ASP A 104 -13.29 -8.54 -2.47
N ALA A 105 -13.33 -8.68 -3.80
CA ALA A 105 -12.76 -9.80 -4.53
C ALA A 105 -11.25 -9.57 -4.77
N VAL A 106 -10.47 -9.58 -3.68
CA VAL A 106 -9.01 -9.45 -3.77
C VAL A 106 -8.43 -10.69 -4.45
N PRO A 107 -7.59 -10.55 -5.50
CA PRO A 107 -6.98 -11.69 -6.18
C PRO A 107 -6.17 -12.60 -5.25
N GLU A 108 -6.01 -13.87 -5.63
CA GLU A 108 -5.22 -14.82 -4.83
C GLU A 108 -3.71 -14.54 -4.87
N ALA A 109 -3.22 -14.01 -5.99
CA ALA A 109 -1.81 -13.70 -6.19
C ALA A 109 -1.64 -12.37 -6.91
N LEU A 110 -0.56 -11.67 -6.56
CA LEU A 110 -0.03 -10.55 -7.31
C LEU A 110 1.05 -11.08 -8.28
N THR A 111 1.08 -10.55 -9.50
CA THR A 111 2.19 -10.79 -10.43
C THR A 111 2.72 -9.43 -10.86
N VAL A 112 3.92 -9.11 -10.41
CA VAL A 112 4.66 -7.94 -10.89
C VAL A 112 5.36 -8.34 -12.18
N ARG A 113 5.27 -7.50 -13.20
CA ARG A 113 5.99 -7.68 -14.47
C ARG A 113 6.74 -6.40 -14.76
N ASP A 114 8.01 -6.54 -15.11
CA ASP A 114 8.79 -5.40 -15.57
C ASP A 114 8.18 -4.87 -16.87
N ARG A 115 8.12 -3.53 -16.97
CA ARG A 115 7.88 -2.90 -18.27
C ARG A 115 9.08 -3.22 -19.17
N GLN A 116 8.84 -3.99 -20.22
CA GLN A 116 9.82 -4.24 -21.30
C GLN A 116 10.11 -2.97 -22.09
#